data_AF-A0A3M4KXQ1-F1
#
_entry.id   AF-A0A3M4KXQ1-F1
#
_cell.length_a   1.000
_cell.length_b   1.000
_cell.length_c   1.000
_cell.angle_alpha   90.00
_cell.angle_beta   90.00
_cell.angle_gamma   90.00
#
_symmetry.space_group_name_H-M   'P 1'
#
loop_
_entity.id
_entity.type
_entity.pdbx_description
1 polymer ?
#
loop_
_entity_poly.entity_id
_entity_poly.type
_entity_poly.pdbx_seq_one_letter_code
_entity_poly.pdbx_strand_id
1 'polypeptide(L)'
;ITEADTQNPASPIGEAIPDLSWYVLDADFNPVAQGCSGELHIGHAGLARGYHNRAALTAERFVPDPFSSDGGRLYRTGDLARYRAAGVIEYAGRIDHQVKIRGFRIELGEIEARLQAHPAVREVMVLAVDGQLAAYLVPAQLDHDQQSLRETLKTELRSHLPDYMVPTHFIVLDKMPLTANGKLDRKALPAPDASRLQAAYIAPQGELEQQLAAIWADVLKVEQVGRSDNFFELGGHSLLAVQMLVRVREQLQREVGLKDLFEQPVLTDFCTTLQEKNGESDHALDELTKSLEALKRLSAEEIDNLIA
;
A
#
# COMPACT_ATOMS: atom_id res chain seq x y z
N ILE A 1 -25.44 -9.56 3.66
CA ILE A 1 -24.52 -9.63 4.82
C ILE A 1 -25.37 -9.92 6.04
N THR A 2 -25.13 -11.08 6.67
CA THR A 2 -25.88 -11.61 7.83
C THR A 2 -25.01 -11.54 9.09
N GLU A 3 -25.57 -11.73 10.28
CA GLU A 3 -24.79 -11.83 11.53
C GLU A 3 -23.80 -13.01 11.51
N ALA A 4 -24.09 -14.08 10.77
CA ALA A 4 -23.13 -15.18 10.58
C ALA A 4 -21.91 -14.74 9.75
N ASP A 5 -22.08 -13.77 8.85
CA ASP A 5 -20.98 -13.25 8.02
C ASP A 5 -20.01 -12.34 8.81
N THR A 6 -20.43 -11.78 9.95
CA THR A 6 -19.56 -10.94 10.80
C THR A 6 -18.71 -11.77 11.77
N GLN A 7 -19.06 -13.05 11.98
CA GLN A 7 -18.35 -13.97 12.88
C GLN A 7 -17.35 -14.89 12.14
N ASN A 8 -17.37 -14.90 10.80
CA ASN A 8 -16.51 -15.72 9.97
C ASN A 8 -15.52 -14.80 9.21
N PRO A 9 -14.19 -15.03 9.24
CA PRO A 9 -13.23 -14.27 8.44
C PRO A 9 -13.44 -14.40 6.93
N ALA A 10 -14.30 -15.31 6.49
CA ALA A 10 -14.65 -15.51 5.10
C ALA A 10 -15.60 -14.41 4.57
N SER A 11 -15.16 -13.70 3.52
CA SER A 11 -15.91 -12.61 2.90
C SER A 11 -16.84 -13.14 1.80
N PRO A 12 -18.17 -13.22 2.01
CA PRO A 12 -19.10 -13.53 0.93
C PRO A 12 -19.10 -12.36 -0.05
N ILE A 13 -18.90 -12.67 -1.33
CA ILE A 13 -18.96 -11.66 -2.39
C ILE A 13 -20.39 -11.49 -2.95
N GLY A 14 -21.31 -12.33 -2.49
CA GLY A 14 -22.73 -12.26 -2.82
C GLY A 14 -23.08 -13.01 -4.10
N GLU A 15 -23.95 -12.39 -4.89
CA GLU A 15 -24.47 -12.90 -6.15
C GLU A 15 -24.04 -11.99 -7.30
N ALA A 16 -24.10 -12.51 -8.52
CA ALA A 16 -23.80 -11.73 -9.71
C ALA A 16 -24.79 -10.56 -9.85
N ILE A 17 -24.26 -9.39 -10.21
CA ILE A 17 -25.05 -8.23 -10.63
C ILE A 17 -25.81 -8.61 -11.91
N PRO A 18 -27.01 -8.03 -12.19
CA PRO A 18 -27.73 -8.28 -13.43
C PRO A 18 -26.83 -8.18 -14.67
N ASP A 19 -27.07 -9.07 -15.64
CA ASP A 19 -26.34 -9.20 -16.91
C ASP A 19 -24.87 -9.67 -16.81
N LEU A 20 -24.38 -10.00 -15.61
CA LEU A 20 -23.15 -10.76 -15.38
C LEU A 20 -23.47 -12.21 -15.04
N SER A 21 -22.58 -13.12 -15.41
CA SER A 21 -22.62 -14.51 -14.95
C SER A 21 -21.35 -14.84 -14.20
N TRP A 22 -21.48 -15.51 -13.05
CA TRP A 22 -20.36 -15.97 -12.24
C TRP A 22 -20.35 -17.50 -12.20
N TYR A 23 -19.20 -18.09 -12.49
CA TYR A 23 -18.99 -19.53 -12.43
C TYR A 23 -17.78 -19.83 -11.57
N VAL A 24 -17.88 -20.81 -10.67
CA VAL A 24 -16.72 -21.37 -9.99
C VAL A 24 -16.38 -22.69 -10.67
N LEU A 25 -15.23 -22.73 -11.35
CA LEU A 25 -14.86 -23.82 -12.25
C LEU A 25 -13.58 -24.53 -11.80
N ASP A 26 -13.47 -25.81 -12.13
CA ASP A 26 -12.22 -26.56 -12.04
C ASP A 26 -11.28 -26.31 -13.23
N ALA A 27 -10.15 -27.01 -13.28
CA ALA A 27 -9.13 -26.84 -14.32
C ALA A 27 -9.61 -27.26 -15.73
N ASP A 28 -10.67 -28.07 -15.80
CA ASP A 28 -11.26 -28.57 -17.04
C ASP A 28 -12.52 -27.77 -17.43
N PHE A 29 -12.76 -26.61 -16.79
CA PHE A 29 -13.91 -25.73 -16.97
C PHE A 29 -15.27 -26.34 -16.57
N ASN A 30 -15.28 -27.34 -15.68
CA ASN A 30 -16.53 -27.87 -15.12
C ASN A 30 -16.95 -27.10 -13.86
N PRO A 31 -18.25 -26.84 -13.66
CA PRO A 31 -18.75 -26.25 -12.42
C PRO A 31 -18.42 -27.14 -11.21
N VAL A 32 -17.84 -26.55 -10.17
CA VAL A 32 -17.52 -27.29 -8.94
C VAL A 32 -18.76 -27.47 -8.06
N ALA A 33 -18.77 -28.55 -7.28
CA ALA A 33 -19.82 -28.79 -6.29
C ALA A 33 -19.80 -27.79 -5.13
N GLN A 34 -20.91 -27.68 -4.41
CA GLN A 34 -21.01 -26.83 -3.21
C GLN A 34 -19.92 -27.19 -2.19
N GLY A 35 -19.23 -26.18 -1.66
CA GLY A 35 -18.12 -26.31 -0.71
C GLY A 35 -16.76 -26.63 -1.34
N CYS A 36 -16.70 -27.11 -2.59
CA CYS A 36 -15.45 -27.31 -3.31
C CYS A 36 -14.89 -25.97 -3.82
N SER A 37 -13.56 -25.86 -3.83
CA SER A 37 -12.87 -24.67 -4.34
C SER A 37 -12.56 -24.81 -5.83
N GLY A 38 -12.75 -23.72 -6.57
CA GLY A 38 -12.37 -23.58 -7.98
C GLY A 38 -12.02 -22.14 -8.31
N GLU A 39 -11.65 -21.87 -9.56
CA GLU A 39 -11.40 -20.52 -10.06
C GLU A 39 -12.72 -19.81 -10.38
N LEU A 40 -12.87 -18.58 -9.88
CA LEU A 40 -13.99 -17.71 -10.25
C LEU A 40 -13.79 -17.19 -11.69
N HIS A 41 -14.85 -17.34 -12.49
CA HIS A 41 -14.93 -16.87 -13.86
C HIS A 41 -16.13 -15.95 -14.02
N ILE A 42 -15.98 -14.91 -14.83
CA ILE A 42 -17.02 -13.90 -15.08
C ILE A 42 -17.38 -13.89 -16.56
N GLY A 43 -18.66 -13.89 -16.90
CA GLY A 43 -19.18 -13.84 -18.27
C GLY A 43 -20.12 -12.65 -18.54
N HIS A 44 -20.60 -12.57 -19.78
CA HIS A 44 -21.64 -11.64 -20.25
C HIS A 44 -21.27 -10.13 -20.21
N ALA A 45 -22.22 -9.25 -19.89
CA ALA A 45 -22.24 -7.84 -20.30
C ALA A 45 -21.19 -6.94 -19.59
N GLY A 46 -20.50 -7.44 -18.56
CA GLY A 46 -19.48 -6.70 -17.82
C GLY A 46 -18.03 -6.99 -18.22
N LEU A 47 -17.80 -7.75 -19.28
CA LEU A 47 -16.44 -8.05 -19.72
C LEU A 47 -15.77 -6.88 -20.43
N ALA A 48 -14.51 -6.63 -20.08
CA ALA A 48 -13.67 -5.73 -20.86
C ALA A 48 -13.46 -6.27 -22.29
N ARG A 49 -13.15 -5.37 -23.23
CA ARG A 49 -12.80 -5.78 -24.60
C ARG A 49 -11.55 -6.68 -24.62
N GLY A 50 -10.60 -6.40 -23.73
CA GLY A 50 -9.34 -7.10 -23.56
C GLY A 50 -8.27 -6.18 -22.96
N TYR A 51 -7.03 -6.64 -22.93
CA TYR A 51 -5.88 -5.83 -22.55
C TYR A 51 -5.35 -5.02 -23.75
N HIS A 52 -5.19 -3.71 -23.55
CA HIS A 52 -4.72 -2.81 -24.61
C HIS A 52 -3.34 -3.23 -25.15
N ASN A 53 -3.23 -3.43 -26.46
CA ASN A 53 -2.03 -3.87 -27.16
C ASN A 53 -1.38 -5.16 -26.60
N ARG A 54 -2.15 -6.02 -25.93
CA ARG A 54 -1.67 -7.30 -25.39
C ARG A 54 -2.61 -8.45 -25.79
N ALA A 55 -2.57 -8.81 -27.08
CA ALA A 55 -3.44 -9.84 -27.64
C ALA A 55 -3.22 -11.23 -26.99
N ALA A 56 -1.97 -11.62 -26.74
CA ALA A 56 -1.65 -12.88 -26.10
C ALA A 56 -2.25 -12.99 -24.69
N LEU A 57 -2.04 -11.97 -23.84
CA LEU A 57 -2.62 -11.91 -22.50
C LEU A 57 -4.16 -11.86 -22.53
N THR A 58 -4.72 -11.18 -23.53
CA THR A 58 -6.18 -11.16 -23.74
C THR A 58 -6.70 -12.56 -24.04
N ALA A 59 -6.08 -13.30 -24.94
CA ALA A 59 -6.48 -14.66 -25.27
C ALA A 59 -6.31 -15.63 -24.10
N GLU A 60 -5.29 -15.42 -23.26
CA GLU A 60 -5.04 -16.23 -22.06
C GLU A 60 -6.12 -16.01 -20.98
N ARG A 61 -6.56 -14.76 -20.78
CA ARG A 61 -7.50 -14.39 -19.70
C ARG A 61 -8.96 -14.32 -20.11
N PHE A 62 -9.26 -14.06 -21.38
CA PHE A 62 -10.61 -14.02 -21.94
C PHE A 62 -10.83 -15.24 -22.84
N VAL A 63 -11.22 -16.34 -22.21
CA VAL A 63 -11.37 -17.66 -22.84
C VAL A 63 -12.80 -17.85 -23.39
N PRO A 64 -13.05 -18.83 -24.28
CA PRO A 64 -14.40 -19.15 -24.72
C PRO A 64 -15.30 -19.54 -23.53
N ASP A 65 -16.56 -19.09 -23.56
CA ASP A 65 -17.57 -19.48 -22.58
C ASP A 65 -18.25 -20.78 -23.02
N PRO A 66 -18.01 -21.93 -22.34
CA PRO A 66 -18.63 -23.20 -22.72
C PRO A 66 -20.13 -23.25 -22.38
N PHE A 67 -20.65 -22.30 -21.60
CA PHE A 67 -22.05 -22.23 -21.19
C PHE A 67 -22.89 -21.31 -22.09
N SER A 68 -22.25 -20.53 -22.95
CA SER A 68 -22.90 -19.63 -23.89
C SER A 68 -23.21 -20.34 -25.21
N SER A 69 -24.41 -20.09 -25.75
CA SER A 69 -24.84 -20.57 -27.06
C SER A 69 -24.45 -19.64 -28.22
N ASP A 70 -23.98 -18.42 -27.93
CA ASP A 70 -23.73 -17.33 -28.88
C ASP A 70 -22.24 -16.99 -29.06
N GLY A 71 -21.34 -17.85 -28.55
CA GLY A 71 -19.89 -17.63 -28.68
C GLY A 71 -19.34 -16.60 -27.70
N GLY A 72 -19.93 -16.54 -26.51
CA GLY A 72 -19.50 -15.69 -25.39
C GLY A 72 -18.08 -15.99 -24.92
N ARG A 73 -17.60 -15.14 -24.00
CA ARG A 73 -16.28 -15.28 -23.38
C ARG A 73 -16.45 -15.34 -21.86
N LEU A 74 -15.50 -15.98 -21.19
CA LEU A 74 -15.29 -15.89 -19.75
C LEU A 74 -13.98 -15.16 -19.46
N TYR A 75 -13.99 -14.28 -18.48
CA TYR A 75 -12.79 -13.71 -17.89
C TYR A 75 -12.36 -14.55 -16.69
N ARG A 76 -11.12 -15.05 -16.75
CA ARG A 76 -10.42 -15.77 -15.69
C ARG A 76 -9.92 -14.80 -14.62
N THR A 77 -10.57 -14.76 -13.46
CA THR A 77 -10.20 -13.77 -12.45
C THR A 77 -8.89 -14.13 -11.73
N GLY A 78 -8.55 -15.42 -11.67
CA GLY A 78 -7.50 -15.98 -10.82
C GLY A 78 -7.83 -15.95 -9.32
N ASP A 79 -9.07 -15.61 -8.95
CA ASP A 79 -9.55 -15.73 -7.57
C ASP A 79 -10.03 -17.17 -7.33
N LEU A 80 -9.62 -17.76 -6.21
CA LEU A 80 -10.23 -18.97 -5.70
C LEU A 80 -11.54 -18.61 -5.01
N ALA A 81 -12.59 -19.35 -5.33
CA ALA A 81 -13.91 -19.20 -4.73
C ALA A 81 -14.55 -20.55 -4.48
N ARG A 82 -15.65 -20.57 -3.72
CA ARG A 82 -16.52 -21.73 -3.54
C ARG A 82 -17.97 -21.31 -3.36
N TYR A 83 -18.90 -22.18 -3.77
CA TYR A 83 -20.30 -22.00 -3.47
C TYR A 83 -20.59 -22.38 -2.02
N ARG A 84 -21.28 -21.50 -1.29
CA ARG A 84 -21.91 -21.78 0.01
C ARG A 84 -23.30 -22.36 -0.18
N ALA A 85 -23.97 -22.67 0.94
CA ALA A 85 -25.40 -22.93 0.95
C ALA A 85 -26.16 -21.75 0.33
N ALA A 86 -27.28 -22.05 -0.33
CA ALA A 86 -28.10 -21.08 -1.05
C ALA A 86 -27.41 -20.38 -2.25
N GLY A 87 -26.31 -20.91 -2.78
CA GLY A 87 -25.71 -20.44 -4.03
C GLY A 87 -24.82 -19.19 -3.92
N VAL A 88 -24.67 -18.63 -2.72
CA VAL A 88 -23.79 -17.50 -2.45
C VAL A 88 -22.33 -17.88 -2.69
N ILE A 89 -21.57 -17.01 -3.36
CA ILE A 89 -20.13 -17.24 -3.59
C ILE A 89 -19.30 -16.64 -2.46
N GLU A 90 -18.35 -17.43 -1.98
CA GLU A 90 -17.34 -17.04 -1.00
C GLU A 90 -15.97 -16.92 -1.67
N TYR A 91 -15.27 -15.82 -1.38
CA TYR A 91 -13.87 -15.67 -1.76
C TYR A 91 -12.96 -16.51 -0.85
N ALA A 92 -12.11 -17.33 -1.46
CA ALA A 92 -11.23 -18.29 -0.80
C ALA A 92 -9.72 -18.01 -1.01
N GLY A 93 -9.36 -16.95 -1.74
CA GLY A 93 -7.97 -16.55 -1.97
C GLY A 93 -7.66 -16.32 -3.45
N ARG A 94 -6.38 -16.39 -3.82
CA ARG A 94 -5.92 -16.29 -5.21
C ARG A 94 -5.13 -17.51 -5.62
N ILE A 95 -5.21 -17.82 -6.91
CA ILE A 95 -4.45 -18.89 -7.56
C ILE A 95 -3.01 -18.42 -7.82
N ASP A 96 -2.84 -17.14 -8.16
CA ASP A 96 -1.54 -16.53 -8.41
C ASP A 96 -1.00 -15.79 -7.18
N HIS A 97 0.13 -15.09 -7.36
CA HIS A 97 0.84 -14.38 -6.30
C HIS A 97 0.40 -12.92 -6.16
N GLN A 98 -0.73 -12.55 -6.75
CA GLN A 98 -1.26 -11.22 -6.60
C GLN A 98 -1.81 -11.00 -5.19
N VAL A 99 -1.53 -9.82 -4.64
CA VAL A 99 -1.95 -9.44 -3.29
C VAL A 99 -2.79 -8.17 -3.33
N LYS A 100 -3.70 -8.04 -2.37
CA LYS A 100 -4.41 -6.80 -2.10
C LYS A 100 -3.85 -6.19 -0.82
N ILE A 101 -3.12 -5.10 -0.95
CA ILE A 101 -2.56 -4.36 0.19
C ILE A 101 -3.21 -3.00 0.22
N ARG A 102 -3.95 -2.70 1.29
CA ARG A 102 -4.55 -1.37 1.54
C ARG A 102 -5.45 -0.89 0.37
N GLY A 103 -6.17 -1.82 -0.27
CA GLY A 103 -7.04 -1.54 -1.41
C GLY A 103 -6.33 -1.53 -2.77
N PHE A 104 -5.01 -1.55 -2.80
CA PHE A 104 -4.23 -1.65 -4.04
C PHE A 104 -4.08 -3.11 -4.46
N ARG A 105 -4.34 -3.36 -5.74
CA ARG A 105 -4.07 -4.63 -6.40
C ARG A 105 -2.62 -4.62 -6.87
N ILE A 106 -1.78 -5.44 -6.26
CA ILE A 106 -0.33 -5.45 -6.50
C ILE A 106 0.08 -6.78 -7.11
N GLU A 107 0.75 -6.71 -8.27
CA GLU A 107 1.39 -7.84 -8.92
C GLU A 107 2.82 -7.98 -8.38
N LEU A 108 3.05 -8.94 -7.48
CA LEU A 108 4.38 -9.14 -6.86
C LEU A 108 5.46 -9.43 -7.91
N GLY A 109 5.09 -10.15 -8.97
CA GLY A 109 5.98 -10.46 -10.10
C GLY A 109 6.49 -9.24 -10.85
N GLU A 110 5.77 -8.10 -10.84
CA GLU A 110 6.25 -6.87 -11.46
C GLU A 110 7.41 -6.26 -10.65
N ILE A 111 7.30 -6.29 -9.32
CA ILE A 111 8.34 -5.83 -8.40
C ILE A 111 9.55 -6.76 -8.51
N GLU A 112 9.32 -8.07 -8.49
CA GLU A 112 10.35 -9.09 -8.67
C GLU A 112 11.10 -8.92 -9.99
N ALA A 113 10.40 -8.74 -11.11
CA ALA A 113 11.02 -8.58 -12.42
C ALA A 113 11.95 -7.35 -12.47
N ARG A 114 11.56 -6.24 -11.81
CA ARG A 114 12.39 -5.04 -11.71
C ARG A 114 13.63 -5.28 -10.85
N LEU A 115 13.46 -5.85 -9.66
CA LEU A 115 14.57 -6.16 -8.77
C LEU A 115 15.54 -7.17 -9.40
N GLN A 116 15.03 -8.19 -10.10
CA GLN A 116 15.81 -9.21 -10.78
C GLN A 116 16.61 -8.65 -11.97
N ALA A 117 16.17 -7.54 -12.57
CA ALA A 117 16.89 -6.87 -13.65
C ALA A 117 18.11 -6.07 -13.15
N HIS A 118 18.17 -5.75 -11.85
CA HIS A 118 19.28 -5.03 -11.26
C HIS A 118 20.55 -5.93 -11.18
N PRO A 119 21.73 -5.50 -11.68
CA PRO A 119 22.93 -6.35 -11.76
C PRO A 119 23.43 -6.90 -10.42
N ALA A 120 23.19 -6.17 -9.32
CA ALA A 120 23.56 -6.60 -7.97
C ALA A 120 22.64 -7.68 -7.35
N VAL A 121 21.54 -8.06 -8.01
CA VAL A 121 20.56 -9.03 -7.50
C VAL A 121 20.68 -10.34 -8.30
N ARG A 122 20.99 -11.44 -7.60
CA ARG A 122 21.05 -12.79 -8.19
C ARG A 122 19.69 -13.47 -8.18
N GLU A 123 19.01 -13.46 -7.04
CA GLU A 123 17.68 -14.03 -6.86
C GLU A 123 16.82 -13.06 -6.05
N VAL A 124 15.53 -12.97 -6.36
CA VAL A 124 14.56 -12.18 -5.61
C VAL A 124 13.24 -12.92 -5.43
N MET A 125 12.57 -12.63 -4.32
CA MET A 125 11.20 -13.02 -4.02
C MET A 125 10.55 -11.87 -3.26
N VAL A 126 9.34 -11.49 -3.65
CA VAL A 126 8.56 -10.48 -2.93
C VAL A 126 7.34 -11.15 -2.31
N LEU A 127 7.05 -10.82 -1.04
CA LEU A 127 5.88 -11.31 -0.32
C LEU A 127 5.13 -10.15 0.34
N ALA A 128 3.83 -10.36 0.54
CA ALA A 128 3.05 -9.58 1.47
C ALA A 128 3.11 -10.22 2.85
N VAL A 129 3.62 -9.50 3.85
CA VAL A 129 3.66 -9.91 5.25
C VAL A 129 3.00 -8.81 6.08
N ASP A 130 2.00 -9.15 6.87
CA ASP A 130 1.26 -8.23 7.75
C ASP A 130 0.79 -6.92 7.07
N GLY A 131 0.33 -7.04 5.81
CA GLY A 131 -0.16 -5.89 5.04
C GLY A 131 0.95 -4.96 4.54
N GLN A 132 2.19 -5.44 4.46
CA GLN A 132 3.34 -4.75 3.90
C GLN A 132 4.11 -5.63 2.91
N LEU A 133 4.89 -5.00 2.04
CA LEU A 133 5.73 -5.70 1.07
C LEU A 133 7.13 -5.92 1.62
N ALA A 134 7.60 -7.17 1.56
CA ALA A 134 8.95 -7.57 1.91
C ALA A 134 9.63 -8.22 0.71
N ALA A 135 10.80 -7.70 0.32
CA ALA A 135 11.67 -8.26 -0.70
C ALA A 135 12.81 -9.05 -0.05
N TYR A 136 12.91 -10.33 -0.41
CA TYR A 136 14.00 -11.21 -0.04
C TYR A 136 14.97 -11.27 -1.21
N LEU A 137 16.24 -10.99 -0.94
CA LEU A 137 17.26 -10.81 -1.96
C LEU A 137 18.44 -11.73 -1.71
N VAL A 138 18.96 -12.32 -2.77
CA VAL A 138 20.27 -12.93 -2.78
C VAL A 138 21.17 -12.06 -3.65
N PRO A 139 22.23 -11.43 -3.12
CA PRO A 139 23.05 -10.52 -3.88
C PRO A 139 23.97 -11.28 -4.84
N ALA A 140 24.33 -10.64 -5.95
CA ALA A 140 25.29 -11.19 -6.92
C ALA A 140 26.71 -11.31 -6.32
N GLN A 141 27.06 -10.42 -5.39
CA GLN A 141 28.33 -10.42 -4.65
C GLN A 141 28.03 -10.25 -3.15
N LEU A 142 28.66 -11.10 -2.31
CA LEU A 142 28.37 -11.19 -0.88
C LEU A 142 28.97 -10.04 -0.05
N ASP A 143 30.01 -9.36 -0.55
CA ASP A 143 30.75 -8.31 0.17
C ASP A 143 30.17 -6.90 -0.01
N HIS A 144 28.97 -6.77 -0.58
CA HIS A 144 28.33 -5.46 -0.73
C HIS A 144 27.85 -4.90 0.61
N ASP A 145 28.04 -3.60 0.80
CA ASP A 145 27.31 -2.85 1.83
C ASP A 145 25.80 -3.01 1.60
N GLN A 146 25.16 -3.77 2.49
CA GLN A 146 23.74 -4.07 2.41
C GLN A 146 22.89 -2.82 2.49
N GLN A 147 23.31 -1.80 3.25
CA GLN A 147 22.54 -0.55 3.35
C GLN A 147 22.55 0.20 2.03
N SER A 148 23.73 0.37 1.42
CA SER A 148 23.86 0.98 0.09
C SER A 148 23.07 0.22 -0.98
N LEU A 149 23.08 -1.12 -0.95
CA LEU A 149 22.30 -1.94 -1.87
C LEU A 149 20.80 -1.69 -1.70
N ARG A 150 20.29 -1.68 -0.46
CA ARG A 150 18.87 -1.41 -0.17
C ARG A 150 18.41 -0.06 -0.72
N GLU A 151 19.16 1.00 -0.44
CA GLU A 151 18.81 2.36 -0.89
C GLU A 151 18.85 2.49 -2.42
N THR A 152 19.82 1.84 -3.06
CA THR A 152 19.92 1.81 -4.52
C THR A 152 18.69 1.13 -5.15
N LEU A 153 18.33 -0.06 -4.66
CA LEU A 153 17.18 -0.81 -5.18
C LEU A 153 15.86 -0.07 -4.94
N LYS A 154 15.70 0.53 -3.76
CA LYS A 154 14.51 1.32 -3.42
C LYS A 154 14.37 2.55 -4.31
N THR A 155 15.47 3.23 -4.60
CA THR A 155 15.52 4.38 -5.52
C THR A 155 15.15 3.96 -6.94
N GLU A 156 15.69 2.83 -7.41
CA GLU A 156 15.35 2.29 -8.73
C GLU A 156 13.87 1.93 -8.84
N LEU A 157 13.30 1.27 -7.82
CA LEU A 157 11.88 0.93 -7.82
C LEU A 157 11.00 2.19 -7.85
N ARG A 158 11.30 3.21 -7.04
CA ARG A 158 10.55 4.47 -7.00
C ARG A 158 10.54 5.22 -8.33
N SER A 159 11.57 5.06 -9.17
CA SER A 159 11.61 5.71 -10.48
C SER A 159 10.73 5.02 -11.53
N HIS A 160 10.24 3.80 -11.26
CA HIS A 160 9.47 2.99 -12.22
C HIS A 160 8.10 2.54 -11.72
N LEU A 161 7.91 2.44 -10.41
CA LEU A 161 6.71 1.91 -9.77
C LEU A 161 6.09 2.96 -8.85
N PRO A 162 4.75 2.93 -8.67
CA PRO A 162 4.10 3.70 -7.62
C PRO A 162 4.64 3.35 -6.22
N ASP A 163 4.63 4.32 -5.31
CA ASP A 163 5.18 4.15 -3.95
C ASP A 163 4.60 2.94 -3.19
N TYR A 164 3.31 2.64 -3.37
CA TYR A 164 2.66 1.51 -2.71
C TYR A 164 3.14 0.13 -3.18
N MET A 165 3.88 0.06 -4.30
CA MET A 165 4.50 -1.17 -4.80
C MET A 165 5.96 -1.31 -4.35
N VAL A 166 6.54 -0.30 -3.71
CA VAL A 166 7.92 -0.36 -3.23
C VAL A 166 7.95 -1.12 -1.90
N PRO A 167 8.75 -2.20 -1.78
CA PRO A 167 8.90 -2.94 -0.52
C PRO A 167 9.37 -2.05 0.62
N THR A 168 8.76 -2.22 1.80
CA THR A 168 9.23 -1.57 3.03
C THR A 168 10.41 -2.32 3.63
N HIS A 169 10.47 -3.63 3.43
CA HIS A 169 11.54 -4.48 3.95
C HIS A 169 12.38 -5.06 2.81
N PHE A 170 13.70 -4.98 2.96
CA PHE A 170 14.67 -5.63 2.08
C PHE A 170 15.59 -6.52 2.92
N ILE A 171 15.42 -7.84 2.76
CA ILE A 171 16.07 -8.86 3.59
C ILE A 171 17.08 -9.60 2.72
N VAL A 172 18.35 -9.43 3.04
CA VAL A 172 19.46 -10.09 2.34
C VAL A 172 19.66 -11.50 2.90
N LEU A 173 19.72 -12.48 2.01
CA LEU A 173 19.93 -13.91 2.29
C LEU A 173 21.16 -14.41 1.53
N ASP A 174 21.84 -15.41 2.09
CA ASP A 174 22.94 -16.10 1.39
C ASP A 174 22.43 -16.93 0.20
N LYS A 175 21.24 -17.50 0.35
CA LYS A 175 20.52 -18.29 -0.66
C LYS A 175 19.02 -18.35 -0.36
N MET A 176 18.21 -18.59 -1.39
CA MET A 176 16.79 -18.84 -1.20
C MET A 176 16.54 -20.21 -0.53
N PRO A 177 15.63 -20.30 0.45
CA PRO A 177 15.27 -21.58 1.05
C PRO A 177 14.47 -22.43 0.06
N LEU A 178 14.87 -23.70 -0.09
CA LEU A 178 14.22 -24.65 -0.98
C LEU A 178 13.68 -25.84 -0.18
N THR A 179 12.51 -26.33 -0.56
CA THR A 179 11.93 -27.61 -0.13
C THR A 179 12.80 -28.78 -0.61
N ALA A 180 12.56 -29.98 -0.07
CA ALA A 180 13.24 -31.21 -0.50
C ALA A 180 13.12 -31.50 -2.00
N ASN A 181 12.08 -30.98 -2.67
CA ASN A 181 11.85 -31.13 -4.10
C ASN A 181 12.47 -30.00 -4.95
N GLY A 182 13.29 -29.13 -4.36
CA GLY A 182 13.94 -28.01 -5.05
C GLY A 182 13.02 -26.82 -5.36
N LYS A 183 11.77 -26.83 -4.88
CA LYS A 183 10.86 -25.67 -4.97
C LYS A 183 11.13 -24.69 -3.84
N LEU A 184 10.89 -23.40 -4.05
CA LEU A 184 11.02 -22.37 -3.01
C LEU A 184 10.15 -22.68 -1.78
N ASP A 185 10.74 -22.64 -0.59
CA ASP A 185 10.05 -22.80 0.67
C ASP A 185 9.77 -21.44 1.33
N ARG A 186 8.59 -20.88 1.03
CA ARG A 186 8.16 -19.59 1.56
C ARG A 186 8.03 -19.56 3.08
N LYS A 187 7.75 -20.71 3.71
CA LYS A 187 7.56 -20.79 5.18
C LYS A 187 8.89 -20.76 5.93
N ALA A 188 9.98 -21.07 5.24
CA ALA A 188 11.33 -21.04 5.78
C ALA A 188 12.01 -19.65 5.63
N LEU A 189 11.33 -18.68 4.99
CA LEU A 189 11.85 -17.31 4.92
C LEU A 189 11.81 -16.66 6.31
N PRO A 190 12.86 -15.92 6.71
CA PRO A 190 12.87 -15.22 7.98
C PRO A 190 11.79 -14.14 8.01
N ALA A 191 11.17 -13.92 9.18
CA ALA A 191 10.20 -12.85 9.32
C ALA A 191 10.87 -11.48 9.11
N PRO A 192 10.20 -10.52 8.46
CA PRO A 192 10.68 -9.14 8.39
C PRO A 192 10.78 -8.57 9.81
N ASP A 193 11.97 -8.12 10.17
CA ASP A 193 12.23 -7.50 11.46
C ASP A 193 12.26 -5.98 11.29
N ALA A 194 11.20 -5.32 11.72
CA ALA A 194 11.08 -3.86 11.67
C ALA A 194 12.18 -3.17 12.49
N SER A 195 12.77 -3.83 13.49
CA SER A 195 13.87 -3.27 14.28
C SER A 195 15.17 -3.15 13.49
N ARG A 196 15.35 -3.96 12.44
CA ARG A 196 16.53 -3.90 11.55
C ARG A 196 16.46 -2.81 10.48
N LEU A 197 15.29 -2.17 10.31
CA LEU A 197 15.11 -1.03 9.42
C LEU A 197 15.52 0.30 10.06
N GLN A 198 15.74 0.33 11.38
CA GLN A 198 16.25 1.54 12.03
C GLN A 198 17.66 1.82 11.49
N ALA A 199 17.78 2.89 10.71
CA ALA A 199 19.03 3.61 10.58
C ALA A 199 19.58 3.85 12.00
N ALA A 200 20.90 3.91 12.17
CA ALA A 200 21.51 4.14 13.48
C ALA A 200 20.74 5.25 14.22
N TYR A 201 20.19 4.96 15.39
CA TYR A 201 19.27 5.87 16.07
C TYR A 201 19.93 7.25 16.27
N ILE A 202 19.25 8.28 15.76
CA ILE A 202 19.62 9.68 16.00
C ILE A 202 18.45 10.35 16.73
N ALA A 203 18.73 10.87 17.92
CA ALA A 203 17.71 11.46 18.76
C ALA A 203 17.03 12.68 18.10
N PRO A 204 15.69 12.81 18.22
CA PRO A 204 14.95 14.02 17.85
C PRO A 204 15.54 15.29 18.49
N GLN A 205 15.66 16.35 17.71
CA GLN A 205 16.26 17.62 18.11
C GLN A 205 15.21 18.73 18.18
N GLY A 206 15.23 19.49 19.28
CA GLY A 206 14.27 20.56 19.52
C GLY A 206 12.89 20.03 19.96
N GLU A 207 12.07 20.96 20.46
CA GLU A 207 10.79 20.62 21.09
C GLU A 207 9.80 19.98 20.11
N LEU A 208 9.73 20.49 18.88
CA LEU A 208 8.77 19.99 17.88
C LEU A 208 9.10 18.58 17.40
N GLU A 209 10.38 18.27 17.08
CA GLU A 209 10.75 16.90 16.68
C GLU A 209 10.48 15.92 17.83
N GLN A 210 10.75 16.31 19.08
CA GLN A 210 10.52 15.46 20.26
C GLN A 210 9.04 15.16 20.48
N GLN A 211 8.18 16.19 20.40
CA GLN A 211 6.73 16.01 20.52
C GLN A 211 6.17 15.15 19.39
N LEU A 212 6.63 15.39 18.15
CA LEU A 212 6.21 14.62 16.99
C LEU A 212 6.66 13.15 17.08
N ALA A 213 7.91 12.90 17.51
CA ALA A 213 8.44 11.55 17.71
C ALA A 213 7.63 10.77 18.75
N ALA A 214 7.20 11.42 19.84
CA ALA A 214 6.34 10.82 20.86
C ALA A 214 4.98 10.42 20.27
N ILE A 215 4.34 11.31 19.48
CA ILE A 215 3.09 11.00 18.79
C ILE A 215 3.27 9.79 17.85
N TRP A 216 4.36 9.76 17.09
CA TRP A 216 4.65 8.65 16.17
C TRP A 216 4.84 7.33 16.92
N ALA A 217 5.64 7.32 17.99
CA ALA A 217 5.84 6.15 18.83
C ALA A 217 4.50 5.59 19.35
N ASP A 218 3.61 6.46 19.82
CA ASP A 218 2.29 6.08 20.35
C ASP A 218 1.33 5.55 19.29
N VAL A 219 1.39 6.07 18.06
CA VAL A 219 0.55 5.62 16.94
C VAL A 219 1.07 4.29 16.39
N LEU A 220 2.38 4.19 16.18
CA LEU A 220 3.04 3.06 15.54
C LEU A 220 3.30 1.90 16.52
N LYS A 221 3.17 2.14 17.83
CA LYS A 221 3.45 1.17 18.90
C LYS A 221 4.90 0.69 18.88
N VAL A 222 5.82 1.61 18.63
CA VAL A 222 7.27 1.38 18.68
C VAL A 222 7.86 2.05 19.93
N GLU A 223 8.94 1.50 20.46
CA GLU A 223 9.58 2.01 21.69
C GLU A 223 10.17 3.41 21.50
N GLN A 224 10.77 3.67 20.34
CA GLN A 224 11.46 4.92 20.06
C GLN A 224 11.40 5.25 18.56
N VAL A 225 11.34 6.55 18.25
CA VAL A 225 11.42 7.09 16.89
C VAL A 225 12.60 8.05 16.82
N GLY A 226 13.53 7.76 15.91
CA GLY A 226 14.65 8.62 15.55
C GLY A 226 14.27 9.68 14.54
N ARG A 227 15.11 10.71 14.42
CA ARG A 227 14.82 11.86 13.54
C ARG A 227 14.90 11.53 12.05
N SER A 228 15.71 10.55 11.67
CA SER A 228 15.82 10.05 10.30
C SER A 228 14.85 8.91 9.99
N ASP A 229 13.96 8.55 10.93
CA ASP A 229 13.04 7.45 10.72
C ASP A 229 11.91 7.85 9.78
N ASN A 230 11.51 6.89 8.95
CA ASN A 230 10.42 7.03 8.01
C ASN A 230 9.13 6.42 8.60
N PHE A 231 8.03 7.18 8.62
CA PHE A 231 6.74 6.77 9.19
C PHE A 231 6.24 5.43 8.66
N PHE A 232 6.35 5.22 7.35
CA PHE A 232 5.81 4.04 6.68
C PHE A 232 6.71 2.81 6.84
N GLU A 233 8.02 3.03 6.97
CA GLU A 233 9.00 1.97 7.24
C GLU A 233 8.88 1.45 8.68
N LEU A 234 8.49 2.31 9.62
CA LEU A 234 8.18 1.94 11.00
C LEU A 234 6.82 1.24 11.17
N GLY A 235 6.14 0.85 10.09
CA GLY A 235 4.83 0.19 10.17
C GLY A 235 3.65 1.05 9.73
N GLY A 236 3.87 2.34 9.51
CA GLY A 236 2.83 3.31 9.20
C GLY A 236 2.02 2.99 7.95
N HIS A 237 0.75 3.40 7.97
CA HIS A 237 -0.17 3.32 6.83
C HIS A 237 -1.22 4.41 6.92
N SER A 238 -2.04 4.59 5.88
CA SER A 238 -2.95 5.73 5.76
C SER A 238 -3.89 5.91 6.95
N LEU A 239 -4.43 4.82 7.51
CA LEU A 239 -5.26 4.90 8.72
C LEU A 239 -4.47 5.37 9.96
N LEU A 240 -3.25 4.85 10.18
CA LEU A 240 -2.38 5.32 11.27
C LEU A 240 -1.94 6.76 11.02
N ALA A 241 -1.67 7.14 9.78
CA ALA A 241 -1.35 8.51 9.39
C ALA A 241 -2.51 9.45 9.74
N VAL A 242 -3.76 9.10 9.42
CA VAL A 242 -4.92 9.89 9.82
C VAL A 242 -5.01 10.03 11.34
N GLN A 243 -4.80 8.95 12.10
CA GLN A 243 -4.77 9.01 13.57
C GLN A 243 -3.65 9.91 14.10
N MET A 244 -2.46 9.83 13.49
CA MET A 244 -1.31 10.69 13.79
C MET A 244 -1.63 12.17 13.54
N LEU A 245 -2.20 12.49 12.38
CA LEU A 245 -2.56 13.86 12.00
C LEU A 245 -3.61 14.46 12.95
N VAL A 246 -4.58 13.67 13.40
CA VAL A 246 -5.56 14.10 14.43
C VAL A 246 -4.83 14.48 15.72
N ARG A 247 -3.90 13.64 16.19
CA ARG A 247 -3.12 13.94 17.41
C ARG A 247 -2.21 15.15 17.24
N VAL A 248 -1.59 15.33 16.07
CA VAL A 248 -0.78 16.52 15.76
C VAL A 248 -1.63 17.78 15.83
N ARG A 249 -2.83 17.78 15.25
CA ARG A 249 -3.76 18.92 15.34
C ARG A 249 -4.18 19.20 16.78
N GLU A 250 -4.55 18.17 17.54
CA GLU A 250 -5.02 18.32 18.92
C GLU A 250 -3.92 18.76 19.88
N GLN A 251 -2.71 18.20 19.77
CA GLN A 251 -1.63 18.41 20.73
C GLN A 251 -0.70 19.56 20.35
N LEU A 252 -0.46 19.76 19.06
CA LEU A 252 0.52 20.75 18.55
C LEU A 252 -0.16 21.97 17.94
N GLN A 253 -1.48 21.95 17.77
CA GLN A 253 -2.26 23.03 17.14
C GLN A 253 -1.74 23.39 15.74
N ARG A 254 -1.20 22.41 15.01
CA ARG A 254 -0.67 22.58 13.65
C ARG A 254 -1.62 21.98 12.63
N GLU A 255 -1.93 22.74 11.59
CA GLU A 255 -2.66 22.24 10.44
C GLU A 255 -1.74 21.46 9.50
N VAL A 256 -2.10 20.22 9.22
CA VAL A 256 -1.31 19.32 8.39
C VAL A 256 -2.21 18.39 7.60
N GLY A 257 -1.84 18.16 6.34
CA GLY A 257 -2.55 17.29 5.43
C GLY A 257 -1.89 15.92 5.33
N LEU A 258 -2.69 14.92 4.94
CA LEU A 258 -2.16 13.59 4.66
C LEU A 258 -1.08 13.62 3.56
N LYS A 259 -1.27 14.49 2.56
CA LYS A 259 -0.32 14.71 1.47
C LYS A 259 1.09 15.03 1.99
N ASP A 260 1.20 15.88 3.01
CA ASP A 260 2.48 16.35 3.55
C ASP A 260 3.31 15.19 4.11
N LEU A 261 2.66 14.24 4.79
CA LEU A 261 3.33 13.05 5.33
C LEU A 261 3.79 12.10 4.21
N PHE A 262 3.02 11.99 3.12
CA PHE A 262 3.41 11.14 2.00
C PHE A 262 4.58 11.74 1.20
N GLU A 263 4.60 13.07 1.05
CA GLU A 263 5.71 13.77 0.38
C GLU A 263 6.97 13.83 1.25
N GLN A 264 6.81 14.02 2.56
CA GLN A 264 7.90 14.09 3.54
C GLN A 264 7.69 13.06 4.66
N PRO A 265 7.98 11.77 4.40
CA PRO A 265 7.70 10.69 5.34
C PRO A 265 8.76 10.53 6.44
N VAL A 266 9.87 11.27 6.37
CA VAL A 266 10.95 11.27 7.37
C VAL A 266 10.62 12.28 8.47
N LEU A 267 10.83 11.92 9.74
CA LEU A 267 10.45 12.76 10.88
C LEU A 267 11.00 14.19 10.78
N THR A 268 12.28 14.36 10.44
CA THR A 268 12.88 15.70 10.26
C THR A 268 12.21 16.51 9.16
N ASP A 269 12.01 15.90 7.99
CA ASP A 269 11.51 16.61 6.82
C ASP A 269 10.03 16.97 6.98
N PHE A 270 9.28 16.08 7.64
CA PHE A 270 7.90 16.33 8.05
C PHE A 270 7.82 17.48 9.07
N CYS A 271 8.73 17.49 10.05
CA CYS A 271 8.84 18.55 11.05
C CYS A 271 9.13 19.91 10.39
N THR A 272 10.06 19.97 9.42
CA THR A 272 10.33 21.19 8.65
C THR A 272 9.09 21.67 7.90
N THR A 273 8.36 20.77 7.25
CA THR A 273 7.12 21.11 6.55
C THR A 273 6.05 21.70 7.50
N LEU A 274 5.95 21.16 8.72
CA LEU A 274 5.06 21.69 9.76
C LEU A 274 5.48 23.08 10.27
N GLN A 275 6.78 23.37 10.28
CA GLN A 275 7.30 24.68 10.66
C GLN A 275 6.99 25.74 9.61
N GLU A 276 7.24 25.42 8.33
CA GLU A 276 7.03 26.34 7.20
C GLU A 276 5.56 26.77 7.08
N LYS A 277 4.62 25.81 7.13
CA LYS A 277 3.18 26.10 7.03
C LYS A 277 2.63 26.96 8.16
N ASN A 278 3.19 26.82 9.35
CA ASN A 278 2.79 27.66 10.48
C ASN A 278 3.41 29.05 10.41
N GLY A 279 4.62 29.17 9.85
CA GLY A 279 5.24 30.47 9.58
C GLY A 279 4.41 31.31 8.62
N GLU A 280 3.83 30.69 7.58
CA GLU A 280 2.89 31.36 6.67
C GLU A 280 1.59 31.79 7.36
N SER A 281 1.06 30.95 8.25
CA SER A 281 -0.17 31.24 9.00
C SER A 281 0.04 32.34 10.05
N ASP A 282 1.14 32.30 10.79
CA ASP A 282 1.51 33.34 11.78
C ASP A 282 1.82 34.68 11.10
N HIS A 283 2.49 34.66 9.94
CA HIS A 283 2.75 35.89 9.18
C HIS A 283 1.45 36.51 8.64
N ALA A 284 0.50 35.70 8.16
CA ALA A 284 -0.79 36.20 7.70
C ALA A 284 -1.62 36.81 8.85
N LEU A 285 -1.59 36.20 10.03
CA LEU A 285 -2.25 36.73 11.23
C LEU A 285 -1.59 38.02 11.73
N ASP A 286 -0.26 38.13 11.69
CA ASP A 286 0.46 39.34 12.08
C ASP A 286 0.20 40.50 11.11
N GLU A 287 0.16 40.24 9.79
CA GLU A 287 -0.24 41.21 8.76
C GLU A 287 -1.68 41.71 8.94
N LEU A 288 -2.63 40.80 9.21
CA LEU A 288 -4.03 41.15 9.50
C LEU A 288 -4.17 41.98 10.78
N THR A 289 -3.40 41.63 11.82
CA THR A 289 -3.39 42.35 13.10
C THR A 289 -2.84 43.76 12.92
N LYS A 290 -1.73 43.91 12.20
CA LYS A 290 -1.15 45.21 11.83
C LYS A 290 -2.11 46.05 10.99
N SER A 291 -2.81 45.43 10.04
CA SER A 291 -3.80 46.08 9.20
C SER A 291 -5.03 46.55 10.00
N LEU A 292 -5.51 45.73 10.94
CA LEU A 292 -6.60 46.08 11.86
C LEU A 292 -6.20 47.21 12.82
N GLU A 293 -4.96 47.22 13.32
CA GLU A 293 -4.46 48.32 14.15
C GLU A 293 -4.31 49.62 13.35
N ALA A 294 -3.90 49.54 12.08
CA ALA A 294 -3.85 50.69 11.19
C ALA A 294 -5.26 51.25 10.92
N LEU A 295 -6.25 50.37 10.69
CA LEU A 295 -7.65 50.76 10.51
C LEU A 295 -8.24 51.44 11.75
N LYS A 296 -7.88 50.99 12.95
CA LYS A 296 -8.34 51.60 14.22
C LYS A 296 -7.79 53.03 14.46
N ARG A 297 -6.78 53.46 13.71
CA ARG A 297 -6.17 54.80 13.83
C ARG A 297 -6.75 55.81 12.83
N LEU A 298 -7.60 55.37 11.91
CA LEU A 298 -8.26 56.22 10.93
C LEU A 298 -9.53 56.84 11.51
N SER A 299 -9.83 58.08 11.11
CA SER A 299 -11.09 58.76 11.42
C SER A 299 -12.24 58.20 10.58
N ALA A 300 -13.49 58.44 11.01
CA ALA A 300 -14.68 57.95 10.30
C ALA A 300 -14.74 58.42 8.83
N GLU A 301 -14.29 59.65 8.56
CA GLU A 301 -14.23 60.23 7.21
C GLU A 301 -13.18 59.56 6.31
N GLU A 302 -12.08 59.08 6.89
CA GLU A 302 -11.02 58.34 6.17
C GLU A 302 -11.41 56.89 5.90
N ILE A 303 -12.20 56.27 6.79
CA ILE A 303 -12.74 54.92 6.58
C ILE A 303 -13.78 54.93 5.45
N ASP A 304 -14.66 55.92 5.40
CA ASP A 304 -15.68 56.04 4.35
C ASP A 304 -15.06 56.25 2.96
N ASN A 305 -13.94 56.97 2.86
CA ASN A 305 -13.18 57.12 1.60
C ASN A 305 -12.45 55.85 1.15
N LEU A 306 -12.23 54.88 2.05
CA LEU A 306 -11.55 53.61 1.73
C LEU A 306 -12.51 52.55 1.15
N ILE A 307 -13.82 52.75 1.33
CA ILE A 307 -14.88 51.81 0.95
C ILE A 307 -15.61 52.24 -0.34
N ALA A 308 -15.38 53.48 -0.81
CA ALA A 308 -15.91 54.04 -2.06
C ALA A 308 -15.09 53.63 -3.30
#